data_AF-A0A1G7TKD8-F1
#
_entry.id   AF-A0A1G7TKD8-F1
#
_cell.length_a   1.000
_cell.length_b   1.000
_cell.length_c   1.000
_cell.angle_alpha   90.00
_cell.angle_beta   90.00
_cell.angle_gamma   90.00
#
_symmetry.space_group_name_H-M   'P 1'
#
loop_
_entity.id
_entity.type
_entity.pdbx_description
1 polymer ?
#
loop_
_entity_poly.entity_id
_entity_poly.type
_entity_poly.pdbx_seq_one_letter_code
_entity_poly.pdbx_strand_id
1 'polypeptide(L)' 'MSERISKWEKFKMQNPILQFFKFLFLNVKIMTIVGKGHGGTRGNDYVKEN' A
#
# COMPACT_ATOMS: atom_id res chain seq x y z
N MET A 1 17.39 4.72 23.57
CA MET A 1 18.58 4.23 22.85
C MET A 1 18.25 4.26 21.36
N SER A 2 18.97 5.03 20.54
CA SER A 2 18.78 5.00 19.08
C SER A 2 19.82 4.05 18.50
N GLU A 3 19.37 2.94 17.91
CA GLU A 3 20.25 2.02 17.22
C GLU A 3 20.85 2.72 15.99
N ARG A 4 22.17 2.57 15.79
CA ARG A 4 22.84 3.14 14.63
C ARG A 4 22.37 2.42 13.38
N ILE A 5 21.65 3.13 12.52
CA ILE A 5 21.22 2.65 11.20
C ILE A 5 22.47 2.21 10.41
N SER A 6 22.43 1.01 9.83
CA SER A 6 23.54 0.50 9.02
C SER A 6 23.71 1.33 7.74
N LYS A 7 24.93 1.38 7.19
CA LYS A 7 25.21 2.12 5.94
C LYS A 7 24.32 1.65 4.77
N TRP A 8 24.03 0.35 4.72
CA TRP A 8 23.15 -0.26 3.73
C TRP A 8 21.69 0.15 3.88
N GLU A 9 21.19 0.22 5.11
CA GLU A 9 19.83 0.73 5.36
C GLU A 9 19.72 2.20 5.01
N LYS A 10 20.71 3.01 5.36
CA LYS A 10 20.77 4.42 4.98
C LYS A 10 20.77 4.60 3.46
N PHE A 11 21.55 3.80 2.73
CA PHE A 11 21.54 3.81 1.26
C PHE A 11 20.17 3.45 0.68
N LYS A 12 19.53 2.38 1.17
CA LYS A 12 18.17 1.98 0.74
C LYS A 12 17.11 3.04 1.04
N MET A 13 17.28 3.81 2.12
CA MET A 13 16.38 4.91 2.49
C MET A 13 16.59 6.16 1.64
N GLN A 14 17.83 6.46 1.23
CA GLN A 14 18.17 7.66 0.46
C GLN A 14 18.14 7.46 -1.07
N ASN A 15 18.00 6.21 -1.55
CA ASN A 15 17.98 5.93 -2.98
C ASN A 15 16.64 6.38 -3.61
N PRO A 16 16.65 7.39 -4.50
CA PRO A 16 15.43 7.97 -5.07
C PRO A 16 14.67 7.00 -5.98
N ILE A 17 15.37 6.07 -6.65
CA ILE A 17 14.76 5.09 -7.55
C ILE A 17 13.94 4.08 -6.75
N LEU A 18 14.51 3.54 -5.65
CA LEU A 18 13.79 2.61 -4.78
C LEU A 18 12.59 3.29 -4.09
N GLN A 19 12.75 4.56 -3.73
CA GLN A 19 11.68 5.34 -3.12
C GLN A 19 10.52 5.60 -4.10
N PHE A 20 10.84 5.86 -5.37
CA PHE A 20 9.83 6.02 -6.43
C PHE A 20 8.98 4.76 -6.62
N PHE A 21 9.59 3.57 -6.69
CA PHE A 21 8.84 2.32 -6.81
C PHE A 21 8.00 2.02 -5.57
N LYS A 22 8.52 2.30 -4.36
CA LYS A 22 7.73 2.18 -3.12
C LYS A 22 6.52 3.11 -3.13
N PHE A 23 6.69 4.34 -3.61
CA PHE A 23 5.62 5.31 -3.73
C PHE A 23 4.55 4.81 -4.71
N LEU A 24 4.93 4.39 -5.91
CA LEU A 24 3.98 3.84 -6.90
C LEU A 24 3.22 2.63 -6.35
N PHE A 25 3.93 1.66 -5.78
CA PHE A 25 3.31 0.46 -5.21
C PHE A 25 2.30 0.81 -4.11
N LEU A 26 2.67 1.72 -3.20
CA LEU A 26 1.80 2.14 -2.11
C LEU A 26 0.52 2.81 -2.65
N ASN A 27 0.64 3.70 -3.64
CA ASN A 27 -0.52 4.37 -4.24
C ASN A 27 -1.46 3.37 -4.95
N VAL A 28 -0.92 2.44 -5.73
CA VAL A 28 -1.72 1.39 -6.38
C VAL A 28 -2.41 0.49 -5.35
N LYS A 29 -1.70 0.14 -4.27
CA LYS A 29 -2.25 -0.67 -3.19
C LYS A 29 -3.38 0.05 -2.46
N ILE A 30 -3.21 1.34 -2.15
CA ILE A 30 -4.26 2.17 -1.54
C ILE A 30 -5.48 2.23 -2.46
N MET A 31 -5.30 2.52 -3.75
CA MET A 31 -6.38 2.54 -4.73
C MET A 31 -7.11 1.20 -4.81
N THR A 32 -6.39 0.08 -4.74
CA THR A 32 -6.98 -1.25 -4.74
C THR A 32 -7.80 -1.50 -3.46
N ILE A 33 -7.27 -1.15 -2.30
CA ILE A 33 -7.96 -1.35 -1.01
C ILE A 33 -9.17 -0.42 -0.89
N VAL A 34 -9.02 0.86 -1.24
CA VAL A 34 -10.11 1.84 -1.22
C VAL A 34 -11.16 1.48 -2.26
N GLY A 35 -10.74 1.16 -3.49
CA GLY A 35 -11.65 0.74 -4.57
C GLY A 35 -12.39 -0.55 -4.25
N LYS A 36 -11.77 -1.52 -3.55
CA LYS A 36 -12.45 -2.74 -3.11
C LYS A 36 -13.28 -2.54 -1.83
N GLY A 37 -12.81 -1.73 -0.88
CA GLY A 37 -13.45 -1.46 0.40
C GLY A 37 -14.65 -0.51 0.30
N HIS A 38 -14.62 0.46 -0.62
CA HIS A 38 -15.77 1.32 -0.95
C HIS A 38 -16.56 0.83 -2.17
N GLY A 39 -15.96 0.03 -3.06
CA GLY A 39 -16.67 -0.67 -4.14
C GLY A 39 -17.41 -1.93 -3.70
N GLY A 40 -17.17 -2.41 -2.47
CA GLY A 40 -17.89 -3.53 -1.85
C GLY A 40 -19.32 -3.21 -1.41
N THR A 41 -19.73 -1.93 -1.43
CA THR A 41 -21.10 -1.51 -1.10
C THR A 41 -22.08 -1.75 -2.27
N ARG A 42 -21.68 -2.49 -3.31
CA ARG A 42 -22.60 -3.00 -4.33
C ARG A 42 -22.67 -4.52 -4.27
N GLY A 43 -23.52 -4.98 -3.36
CA GLY A 43 -24.47 -6.04 -3.65
C GLY A 43 -23.99 -7.48 -3.52
N ASN A 44 -23.73 -7.94 -2.29
CA ASN A 44 -24.05 -9.34 -1.94
C ASN A 44 -25.09 -9.43 -0.80
N ASP A 45 -25.67 -8.31 -0.39
CA ASP A 45 -26.80 -8.28 0.55
C ASP A 45 -28.16 -8.43 -0.15
N TYR A 46 -28.17 -8.51 -1.49
CA TYR A 46 -29.37 -8.79 -2.30
C TYR A 46 -29.41 -10.23 -2.86
N VAL A 47 -28.46 -11.10 -2.49
CA VAL A 47 -28.44 -12.53 -2.87
C VAL A 47 -28.76 -13.40 -1.65
N LYS A 48 -29.66 -12.92 -0.80
CA LYS A 48 -30.29 -13.66 0.29
C LYS A 48 -31.81 -13.64 0.17
N GLU A 49 -32.32 -13.82 -1.04
CA GLU A 49 -33.70 -14.26 -1.24
C GLU A 49 -33.78 -15.07 -2.54
N ASN A 50 -34.31 -16.30 -2.39
CA ASN A 50 -34.34 -17.45 -3.30
C ASN A 50 -33.19 -18.44 -3.12
#